data_AF-A0A109BAM4-F1
#
_entry.id   AF-A0A109BAM4-F1
#
_cell.length_a   1.000
_cell.length_b   1.000
_cell.length_c   1.000
_cell.angle_alpha   90.00
_cell.angle_beta   90.00
_cell.angle_gamma   90.00
#
_symmetry.space_group_name_H-M   'P 1'
#
loop_
_entity.id
_entity.type
_entity.pdbx_description
1 polymer ?
#
loop_
_entity_poly.entity_id
_entity_poly.type
_entity_poly.pdbx_seq_one_letter_code
_entity_poly.pdbx_strand_id
1 'polypeptide(L)'
;MDRRIFSAAFVAVALIAGATTQADARGAKDFYTQDYKFDRPMRGYEGQAGNYYCSYQRLPNRVCSVDRSGNERCKIKGWTLRQHCY
;
A
#
# COMPACT_ATOMS: atom_id res chain seq x y z
N MET A 1 16.55 66.15 -32.36
CA MET A 1 15.09 66.10 -32.18
C MET A 1 14.61 64.74 -32.67
N ASP A 2 14.07 64.01 -31.70
CA ASP A 2 13.29 62.77 -31.72
C ASP A 2 13.51 61.69 -32.78
N ARG A 3 14.03 60.55 -32.29
CA ARG A 3 13.58 59.23 -32.75
C ARG A 3 13.73 58.19 -31.63
N ARG A 4 12.67 57.97 -30.86
CA ARG A 4 12.50 56.72 -30.10
C ARG A 4 12.02 55.65 -31.08
N ILE A 5 12.85 54.64 -31.35
CA ILE A 5 12.39 53.38 -31.95
C ILE A 5 13.03 52.20 -31.21
N PHE A 6 12.12 51.36 -30.72
CA PHE A 6 12.22 50.04 -30.12
C PHE A 6 13.32 49.13 -30.67
N SER A 7 13.99 48.41 -29.78
CA SER A 7 14.58 47.09 -30.11
C SER A 7 14.42 46.15 -28.92
N ALA A 8 13.72 45.05 -29.21
CA ALA A 8 13.40 43.97 -28.31
C ALA A 8 14.64 43.20 -27.83
N ALA A 9 14.58 42.68 -26.61
CA ALA A 9 15.40 41.54 -26.21
C ALA A 9 14.54 40.59 -25.36
N PHE A 10 13.87 39.66 -26.03
CA PHE A 10 13.35 38.45 -25.41
C PHE A 10 14.54 37.59 -24.99
N VAL A 11 14.78 37.45 -23.68
CA VAL A 11 15.67 36.40 -23.17
C VAL A 11 14.78 35.25 -22.71
N ALA A 12 14.62 34.26 -23.58
CA ALA A 12 14.00 32.99 -23.27
C ALA A 12 14.87 32.23 -22.28
N VAL A 13 14.42 32.10 -21.03
CA VAL A 13 15.04 31.20 -20.05
C VAL A 13 14.64 29.78 -20.43
N ALA A 14 15.60 29.01 -20.93
CA ALA A 14 15.44 27.61 -21.24
C ALA A 14 15.10 26.82 -19.96
N LEU A 15 13.87 26.30 -19.89
CA LEU A 15 13.48 25.31 -18.90
C LEU A 15 14.32 24.04 -19.14
N ILE A 16 15.29 23.79 -18.27
CA ILE A 16 15.97 22.50 -18.20
C ILE A 16 14.95 21.53 -17.60
N ALA A 17 14.14 20.92 -18.46
CA ALA A 17 13.32 19.78 -18.09
C ALA A 17 14.28 18.63 -17.79
N GLY A 18 14.63 18.47 -16.50
CA GLY A 18 15.29 17.28 -16.01
C GLY A 18 14.39 16.08 -16.32
N ALA A 19 14.72 15.35 -17.37
CA ALA A 19 14.15 14.04 -17.62
C ALA A 19 14.61 13.13 -16.48
N THR A 20 13.80 13.04 -15.44
CA THR A 20 13.94 12.00 -14.42
C THR A 20 13.59 10.69 -15.10
N THR A 21 14.59 9.97 -15.58
CA THR A 21 14.41 8.56 -15.93
C THR A 21 14.09 7.84 -14.61
N GLN A 22 12.80 7.60 -14.37
CA GLN A 22 12.38 6.66 -13.33
C GLN A 22 12.95 5.30 -13.75
N ALA A 23 14.00 4.87 -13.06
CA ALA A 23 14.52 3.52 -13.19
C ALA A 23 13.44 2.58 -12.66
N ASP A 24 12.64 2.03 -13.57
CA ASP A 24 11.64 1.02 -13.27
C ASP A 24 12.40 -0.26 -12.89
N ALA A 25 12.41 -0.59 -11.60
CA ALA A 25 13.07 -1.77 -11.06
C ALA A 25 12.33 -3.03 -11.50
N ARG A 26 12.52 -3.43 -12.76
CA ARG A 26 12.01 -4.69 -13.31
C ARG A 26 12.75 -5.85 -12.67
N GLY A 27 12.19 -6.40 -11.58
CA GLY A 27 12.74 -7.59 -10.94
C GLY A 27 12.33 -7.82 -9.48
N ALA A 28 11.59 -6.91 -8.85
CA ALA A 28 11.03 -7.20 -7.54
C ALA A 28 9.93 -8.26 -7.68
N LYS A 29 10.15 -9.39 -7.01
CA LYS A 29 9.19 -10.48 -6.94
C LYS A 29 7.90 -9.97 -6.29
N ASP A 30 6.78 -10.09 -6.99
CA ASP A 30 5.51 -9.48 -6.56
C ASP A 30 5.06 -10.00 -5.20
N PHE A 31 4.95 -9.12 -4.20
CA PHE A 31 4.38 -9.51 -2.91
C PHE A 31 2.86 -9.64 -3.03
N TYR A 32 2.32 -10.79 -2.63
CA TYR A 32 0.86 -11.01 -2.62
C TYR A 32 0.33 -11.19 -1.21
N THR A 33 -0.83 -10.60 -0.98
CA THR A 33 -1.60 -10.78 0.26
C THR A 33 -3.05 -11.08 -0.06
N GLN A 34 -3.63 -12.08 0.60
CA GLN A 34 -5.03 -12.45 0.48
C GLN A 34 -5.64 -12.65 1.86
N ASP A 35 -6.85 -12.11 2.06
CA ASP A 35 -7.59 -12.21 3.32
C ASP A 35 -8.86 -13.03 3.14
N TYR A 36 -9.06 -14.01 4.02
CA TYR A 36 -10.21 -14.90 4.03
C TYR A 36 -10.92 -14.83 5.39
N LYS A 37 -12.24 -14.69 5.40
CA LYS A 37 -13.04 -14.58 6.63
C LYS A 37 -13.68 -15.90 7.00
N PHE A 38 -13.60 -16.27 8.28
CA PHE A 38 -14.14 -17.50 8.83
C PHE A 38 -14.69 -17.28 10.24
N ASP A 39 -15.60 -18.16 10.69
CA ASP A 39 -16.14 -18.11 12.05
C ASP A 39 -15.19 -18.70 13.11
N ARG A 40 -14.09 -19.32 12.68
CA ARG A 40 -13.08 -19.98 13.52
C ARG A 40 -11.66 -19.78 12.95
N PRO A 41 -10.59 -19.94 13.76
CA PRO A 41 -9.24 -19.78 13.25
C PRO A 41 -8.90 -20.90 12.28
N MET A 42 -8.60 -20.55 11.03
CA MET A 42 -8.20 -21.50 9.98
C MET A 42 -6.67 -21.52 9.82
N ARG A 43 -6.15 -22.65 9.34
CA ARG A 43 -4.74 -22.76 8.93
C ARG A 43 -4.63 -22.39 7.45
N GLY A 44 -3.69 -21.51 7.13
CA GLY A 44 -3.28 -21.24 5.75
C GLY A 44 -2.11 -22.12 5.35
N TYR A 45 -1.54 -21.81 4.19
CA TYR A 45 -0.37 -22.48 3.67
C TYR A 45 0.91 -21.85 4.23
N GLU A 46 1.87 -22.68 4.61
CA GLU A 46 3.19 -22.28 5.13
C GLU A 46 4.25 -23.08 4.38
N GLY A 47 5.13 -22.40 3.66
CA GLY A 47 6.22 -23.04 2.92
C GLY A 47 6.42 -22.49 1.51
N GLN A 48 7.22 -23.23 0.73
CA GLN A 48 7.62 -22.85 -0.61
C GLN A 48 6.53 -23.21 -1.65
N ALA A 49 5.94 -22.21 -2.30
CA ALA A 49 5.01 -22.34 -3.42
C ALA A 49 5.63 -21.76 -4.71
N GLY A 50 6.19 -22.63 -5.54
CA GLY A 50 6.89 -22.22 -6.75
C GLY A 50 8.10 -21.36 -6.40
N ASN A 51 8.18 -20.16 -6.99
CA ASN A 51 9.25 -19.21 -6.66
C ASN A 51 9.05 -18.52 -5.30
N TYR A 52 7.88 -18.65 -4.67
CA TYR A 52 7.47 -17.87 -3.49
C TYR A 52 7.61 -18.64 -2.18
N TYR A 53 7.97 -17.94 -1.11
CA TYR A 53 7.71 -18.45 0.22
C TYR A 53 6.44 -17.81 0.73
N CYS A 54 5.50 -18.65 1.13
CA CYS A 54 4.20 -18.25 1.64
C CYS A 54 4.13 -18.50 3.13
N SER A 55 3.53 -17.55 3.86
CA SER A 55 3.21 -17.68 5.28
C SER A 55 1.81 -17.14 5.58
N TYR A 56 1.24 -17.55 6.71
CA TYR A 56 -0.11 -17.10 7.07
C TYR A 56 -0.23 -16.59 8.51
N GLN A 57 -1.18 -15.69 8.71
CA GLN A 57 -1.55 -15.14 10.01
C GLN A 57 -3.02 -15.43 10.34
N ARG A 58 -3.30 -15.65 11.62
CA ARG A 58 -4.66 -15.81 12.16
C ARG A 58 -5.01 -14.56 12.96
N LEU A 59 -5.88 -13.73 12.40
CA LEU A 59 -6.26 -12.44 12.98
C LEU A 59 -7.66 -12.54 13.61
N PRO A 60 -7.83 -12.38 14.94
CA PRO A 60 -9.14 -12.40 15.56
C PRO A 60 -9.92 -11.11 15.28
N ASN A 61 -11.12 -11.23 14.73
CA ASN A 61 -12.03 -10.11 14.51
C ASN A 61 -12.81 -9.83 15.81
N ARG A 62 -12.39 -8.82 16.56
CA ARG A 62 -13.01 -8.43 17.83
C ARG A 62 -14.10 -7.39 17.61
N VAL A 63 -15.23 -7.56 18.28
CA VAL A 63 -16.29 -6.55 18.39
C VAL A 63 -16.43 -6.19 19.86
N CYS A 64 -16.29 -4.90 20.15
CA CYS A 64 -16.42 -4.34 21.50
C CYS A 64 -17.77 -3.65 21.63
N SER A 65 -18.40 -3.81 22.78
CA SER A 65 -19.64 -3.14 23.15
C SER A 65 -19.49 -2.57 24.55
N VAL A 66 -20.00 -1.36 24.76
CA VAL A 66 -20.02 -0.70 26.08
C VAL A 66 -21.41 -0.89 26.68
N ASP A 67 -21.48 -1.33 27.94
CA ASP A 67 -22.75 -1.44 28.65
C ASP A 67 -23.24 -0.09 29.20
N ARG A 68 -24.48 -0.05 29.73
CA ARG A 68 -25.06 1.18 30.30
C ARG A 68 -24.26 1.71 31.51
N SER A 69 -23.47 0.87 32.15
CA SER A 69 -22.62 1.22 33.29
C SER A 69 -21.21 1.67 32.87
N GLY A 70 -20.94 1.76 31.56
CA GLY A 70 -19.65 2.20 31.01
C GLY A 70 -18.59 1.11 30.90
N ASN A 71 -18.92 -0.16 31.16
CA ASN A 71 -17.94 -1.23 31.02
C ASN A 71 -17.83 -1.69 29.58
N GLU A 72 -16.60 -1.72 29.06
CA GLU A 72 -16.31 -2.28 27.74
C GLU A 72 -16.14 -3.80 27.81
N ARG A 73 -16.83 -4.51 26.92
CA ARG A 73 -16.62 -5.94 26.69
C ARG A 73 -16.35 -6.23 25.23
N CYS A 74 -15.20 -6.83 24.95
CA CYS A 74 -14.81 -7.26 23.61
C CYS A 74 -14.96 -8.77 23.47
N LYS A 75 -15.59 -9.22 22.38
CA LYS A 75 -15.70 -10.64 22.03
C LYS A 75 -15.14 -10.87 20.63
N ILE A 76 -14.49 -12.01 20.43
CA ILE A 76 -14.10 -12.46 19.09
C ILE A 76 -15.38 -12.94 18.40
N LYS A 77 -15.69 -12.36 17.24
CA LYS A 77 -16.89 -12.67 16.44
C LYS A 77 -16.56 -13.36 15.12
N GLY A 78 -15.29 -13.45 14.78
CA GLY A 78 -14.81 -14.18 13.62
C GLY A 78 -13.29 -14.11 13.55
N TRP A 79 -12.75 -14.64 12.47
CA TRP A 79 -11.32 -14.72 12.20
C TRP A 79 -11.04 -14.35 10.76
N THR A 80 -9.92 -13.67 10.55
CA THR A 80 -9.36 -13.42 9.22
C THR A 80 -8.09 -14.25 9.09
N LEU A 81 -8.05 -15.15 8.11
CA LEU A 81 -6.84 -15.79 7.65
C LEU A 81 -6.19 -14.88 6.62
N ARG A 82 -5.00 -14.36 6.92
CA ARG A 82 -4.20 -13.56 6.00
C ARG A 82 -3.06 -14.41 5.45
N GLN A 83 -3.04 -14.63 4.14
CA GLN A 83 -2.00 -15.35 3.43
C GLN A 83 -1.07 -14.34 2.77
N HIS A 84 0.22 -14.41 3.07
CA HIS A 84 1.28 -13.66 2.42
C HIS A 84 2.11 -14.59 1.57
N CYS A 85 2.58 -14.14 0.40
CA CYS A 85 3.78 -14.73 -0.20
C CYS A 85 4.70 -13.67 -0.78
N TYR A 86 5.99 -13.93 -0.64
CA TYR A 86 7.10 -13.07 -1.01
C TYR A 86 8.20 -13.86 -1.71
#